data_AF-A0A531L0I7-F1
#
_entry.id   AF-A0A531L0I7-F1
#
_cell.length_a   1.000
_cell.length_b   1.000
_cell.length_c   1.000
_cell.angle_alpha   90.00
_cell.angle_beta   90.00
_cell.angle_gamma   90.00
#
_symmetry.space_group_name_H-M   'P 1'
#
loop_
_entity.id
_entity.type
_entity.pdbx_description
1 polymer ?
#
loop_
_entity_poly.entity_id
_entity_poly.type
_entity_poly.pdbx_seq_one_letter_code
_entity_poly.pdbx_strand_id
1 'polypeptide(L)'
;GIHLALAAIFGVVAEADRYFASQQPWALRKTDPARMETVLWTTAEVVRRVALLCQPFIPGSAAKLLDLLAVPQDSRDFAHVHADHALVSGVALPAPEGVFPRYVEQPDANI
;
A
#
# COMPACT_ATOMS: atom_id res chain seq x y z
N GLY A 1 -18.06 -14.76 -5.27
CA GLY A 1 -17.21 -14.23 -6.36
C GLY A 1 -16.44 -13.03 -5.88
N ILE A 2 -16.99 -11.81 -6.06
CA ILE A 2 -16.31 -10.54 -5.73
C ILE A 2 -15.86 -10.45 -4.25
N HIS A 3 -16.72 -10.84 -3.31
CA HIS A 3 -16.37 -10.82 -1.88
C HIS A 3 -15.20 -11.76 -1.54
N LEU A 4 -15.03 -12.88 -2.24
CA LEU A 4 -13.90 -13.80 -2.03
C LEU A 4 -12.60 -13.17 -2.54
N ALA A 5 -12.63 -12.48 -3.68
CA ALA A 5 -11.48 -11.76 -4.21
C ALA A 5 -11.04 -10.65 -3.24
N LEU A 6 -11.97 -9.82 -2.76
CA LEU A 6 -11.67 -8.80 -1.76
C LEU A 6 -11.16 -9.42 -0.45
N ALA A 7 -11.77 -10.48 0.04
CA ALA A 7 -11.30 -11.17 1.24
C ALA A 7 -9.87 -11.70 1.09
N ALA A 8 -9.52 -12.26 -0.07
CA ALA A 8 -8.16 -12.71 -0.36
C ALA A 8 -7.16 -11.54 -0.41
N ILE A 9 -7.49 -10.45 -1.10
CA ILE A 9 -6.63 -9.27 -1.22
C ILE A 9 -6.40 -8.63 0.16
N PHE A 10 -7.47 -8.40 0.93
CA PHE A 10 -7.36 -7.80 2.26
C PHE A 10 -6.75 -8.75 3.30
N GLY A 11 -6.80 -10.07 3.09
CA GLY A 11 -6.03 -11.04 3.85
C GLY A 11 -4.52 -10.78 3.74
N VAL A 12 -4.03 -10.43 2.54
CA VAL A 12 -2.63 -10.03 2.32
C VAL A 12 -2.31 -8.71 3.03
N VAL A 13 -3.22 -7.74 3.01
CA VAL A 13 -3.04 -6.47 3.75
C VAL A 13 -2.89 -6.72 5.24
N ALA A 14 -3.72 -7.59 5.82
CA ALA A 14 -3.64 -7.93 7.23
C ALA A 14 -2.31 -8.63 7.60
N GLU A 15 -1.77 -9.47 6.72
CA GLU A 15 -0.47 -10.09 6.93
C GLU A 15 0.68 -9.08 6.77
N ALA A 16 0.58 -8.15 5.83
CA ALA A 16 1.56 -7.08 5.63
C ALA A 16 1.66 -6.18 6.87
N ASP A 17 0.53 -5.85 7.50
CA ASP A 17 0.49 -5.06 8.74
C ASP A 17 1.15 -5.82 9.91
N ARG A 18 0.82 -7.11 10.08
CA ARG A 18 1.49 -7.98 11.07
C ARG A 18 3.00 -8.04 10.85
N TYR A 19 3.43 -8.23 9.61
CA TYR A 19 4.85 -8.22 9.24
C TYR A 19 5.50 -6.89 9.62
N PHE A 20 4.95 -5.75 9.17
CA PHE A 20 5.50 -4.42 9.42
C PHE A 20 5.63 -4.12 10.92
N ALA A 21 4.59 -4.44 11.70
CA ALA A 21 4.59 -4.27 13.14
C ALA A 21 5.64 -5.17 13.83
N SER A 22 5.75 -6.44 13.42
CA SER A 22 6.71 -7.38 14.00
C SER A 22 8.18 -7.01 13.73
N GLN A 23 8.45 -6.39 12.57
CA GLN A 23 9.80 -5.97 12.18
C GLN A 23 10.26 -4.69 12.88
N GLN A 24 9.34 -3.87 13.41
CA GLN A 24 9.64 -2.62 14.13
C GLN A 24 10.68 -1.73 13.41
N PRO A 25 10.46 -1.33 12.14
CA PRO A 25 11.47 -0.63 11.34
C PRO A 25 11.97 0.69 11.98
N TRP A 26 11.14 1.35 12.80
CA TRP A 26 11.53 2.53 13.56
C TRP A 26 12.68 2.27 14.56
N ALA A 27 12.73 1.07 15.13
CA ALA A 27 13.81 0.65 16.02
C ALA A 27 15.08 0.32 15.21
N LEU A 28 14.91 -0.35 14.07
CA LEU A 28 16.00 -0.73 13.15
C LEU A 28 16.75 0.48 12.58
N ARG A 29 16.10 1.65 12.46
CA ARG A 29 16.74 2.88 11.97
C ARG A 29 18.09 3.20 12.61
N LYS A 30 18.30 2.85 13.88
CA LYS A 30 19.55 3.12 14.61
C LYS A 30 20.50 1.93 14.63
N THR A 31 19.99 0.71 14.55
CA THR A 31 20.75 -0.52 14.80
C THR A 31 21.12 -1.26 13.54
N ASP A 32 20.23 -1.27 12.54
CA ASP A 32 20.43 -1.93 11.25
C ASP A 32 19.62 -1.21 10.15
N PRO A 33 20.15 -0.10 9.60
CA PRO A 33 19.49 0.67 8.56
C PRO A 33 19.22 -0.13 7.28
N ALA A 34 20.12 -1.05 6.90
CA ALA A 34 19.96 -1.88 5.71
C ALA A 34 18.75 -2.85 5.86
N ARG A 35 18.56 -3.41 7.06
CA ARG A 35 17.36 -4.19 7.35
C ARG A 35 16.10 -3.33 7.36
N MET A 36 16.15 -2.12 7.92
CA MET A 36 15.02 -1.18 7.87
C MET A 36 14.60 -0.90 6.42
N GLU A 37 15.55 -0.61 5.53
CA GLU A 37 15.29 -0.38 4.11
C GLU A 37 14.63 -1.58 3.44
N THR A 38 15.10 -2.80 3.74
CA THR A 38 14.50 -4.05 3.24
C THR A 38 13.05 -4.21 3.70
N VAL A 39 12.75 -3.90 4.97
CA VAL A 39 11.38 -3.97 5.52
C VAL A 39 10.47 -2.95 4.82
N LEU A 40 10.93 -1.70 4.69
CA LEU A 40 10.18 -0.64 4.02
C LEU A 40 9.90 -0.97 2.55
N TRP A 41 10.91 -1.45 1.82
CA TRP A 41 10.76 -1.86 0.42
C TRP A 41 9.75 -3.01 0.28
N THR A 42 9.85 -4.02 1.13
CA THR A 42 8.93 -5.17 1.11
C THR A 42 7.49 -4.73 1.35
N THR A 43 7.27 -3.87 2.35
CA THR A 43 5.93 -3.34 2.64
C THR A 43 5.40 -2.48 1.50
N ALA A 44 6.22 -1.61 0.91
CA ALA A 44 5.82 -0.79 -0.24
C ALA A 44 5.46 -1.65 -1.46
N GLU A 45 6.23 -2.70 -1.76
CA GLU A 45 5.94 -3.61 -2.87
C GLU A 45 4.63 -4.39 -2.66
N VAL A 46 4.32 -4.80 -1.42
CA VAL A 46 3.02 -5.42 -1.11
C VAL A 46 1.88 -4.42 -1.33
N VAL A 47 2.04 -3.17 -0.88
CA VAL A 47 1.03 -2.12 -1.12
C VAL A 47 0.83 -1.88 -2.61
N ARG A 48 1.91 -1.89 -3.42
CA ARG A 48 1.83 -1.75 -4.88
C ARG A 48 0.93 -2.82 -5.49
N ARG A 49 1.19 -4.09 -5.18
CA ARG A 49 0.42 -5.23 -5.72
C ARG A 49 -1.03 -5.21 -5.27
N VAL A 50 -1.29 -4.91 -4.01
CA VAL A 50 -2.65 -4.76 -3.48
C VAL A 50 -3.38 -3.63 -4.20
N ALA A 51 -2.74 -2.46 -4.38
CA ALA A 51 -3.35 -1.34 -5.05
C ALA A 51 -3.70 -1.66 -6.51
N LEU A 52 -2.81 -2.36 -7.25
CA LEU A 52 -3.11 -2.85 -8.59
C LEU A 52 -4.36 -3.73 -8.62
N LEU A 53 -4.45 -4.70 -7.72
CA LEU A 53 -5.60 -5.62 -7.63
C LEU A 53 -6.89 -4.95 -7.14
N CYS A 54 -6.78 -3.83 -6.43
CA CYS A 54 -7.90 -3.08 -5.88
C CYS A 54 -8.53 -2.09 -6.87
N GLN A 55 -7.88 -1.80 -8.01
CA GLN A 55 -8.40 -0.89 -9.03
C GLN A 55 -9.86 -1.12 -9.45
N PRO A 56 -10.36 -2.35 -9.69
CA PRO A 56 -11.76 -2.56 -10.07
C PRO A 56 -12.77 -2.34 -8.92
N PHE A 57 -12.32 -2.22 -7.66
CA PHE A 57 -13.21 -2.09 -6.50
C PHE A 57 -13.21 -0.68 -5.90
N ILE A 58 -12.04 -0.03 -5.87
CA ILE A 58 -11.81 1.29 -5.29
C ILE A 58 -10.90 2.14 -6.20
N PRO A 59 -11.29 2.41 -7.47
CA PRO A 59 -10.40 2.93 -8.51
C PRO A 59 -9.68 4.23 -8.12
N GLY A 60 -10.41 5.18 -7.51
CA GLY A 60 -9.82 6.46 -7.08
C GLY A 60 -8.77 6.29 -5.99
N SER A 61 -9.04 5.47 -4.97
CA SER A 61 -8.10 5.23 -3.87
C SER A 61 -6.92 4.37 -4.29
N ALA A 62 -7.15 3.37 -5.14
CA ALA A 62 -6.09 2.54 -5.72
C ALA A 62 -5.14 3.39 -6.58
N ALA A 63 -5.68 4.29 -7.42
CA ALA A 63 -4.88 5.22 -8.21
C ALA A 63 -4.00 6.12 -7.31
N LYS A 64 -4.57 6.71 -6.25
CA LYS A 64 -3.80 7.53 -5.29
C LYS A 64 -2.68 6.75 -4.61
N LEU A 65 -2.91 5.50 -4.21
CA LEU A 65 -1.85 4.64 -3.65
C LEU A 65 -0.73 4.38 -4.66
N LEU A 66 -1.08 4.11 -5.91
CA LEU A 66 -0.11 3.88 -6.99
C LEU A 66 0.67 5.16 -7.34
N ASP A 67 0.02 6.32 -7.29
CA ASP A 67 0.68 7.63 -7.44
C ASP A 67 1.70 7.87 -6.32
N LEU A 68 1.34 7.57 -5.07
CA LEU A 68 2.23 7.70 -3.91
C LEU A 68 3.45 6.75 -3.95
N LEU A 69 3.33 5.67 -4.72
CA LEU A 69 4.41 4.72 -4.98
C LEU A 69 5.14 4.99 -6.30
N ALA A 70 4.88 6.13 -6.95
CA ALA A 70 5.46 6.54 -8.22
C ALA A 70 5.30 5.51 -9.36
N VAL A 71 4.21 4.73 -9.36
CA VAL A 71 3.92 3.74 -10.41
C VAL A 71 3.36 4.45 -11.64
N PRO A 72 3.96 4.32 -12.83
CA PRO A 72 3.43 4.94 -14.06
C PRO A 72 2.01 4.47 -14.40
N GLN A 73 1.20 5.31 -15.05
CA GLN A 73 -0.20 4.95 -15.39
C GLN A 73 -0.31 3.77 -16.37
N ASP A 74 0.64 3.68 -17.30
CA ASP A 74 0.78 2.60 -18.28
C ASP A 74 1.32 1.30 -17.67
N SER A 75 1.74 1.30 -16.41
CA SER A 75 2.20 0.14 -15.66
C SER A 75 1.20 -0.34 -14.59
N ARG A 76 -0.10 -0.11 -14.82
CA ARG A 76 -1.17 -0.41 -13.84
C ARG A 76 -2.10 -1.56 -14.23
N ASP A 77 -1.78 -2.36 -15.23
CA ASP A 77 -2.55 -3.58 -15.48
C ASP A 77 -2.21 -4.72 -14.50
N PHE A 78 -2.91 -5.84 -14.61
CA PHE A 78 -2.67 -7.01 -13.75
C PHE A 78 -1.39 -7.78 -14.09
N ALA A 79 -0.82 -7.65 -15.29
CA ALA A 79 0.48 -8.26 -15.62
C ALA A 79 1.59 -7.64 -14.75
N HIS A 80 1.46 -6.36 -14.41
CA HIS A 80 2.41 -5.65 -13.54
C HIS A 80 2.36 -6.08 -12.07
N VAL A 81 1.47 -6.99 -11.66
CA VAL A 81 1.52 -7.60 -10.31
C VAL A 81 2.73 -8.53 -10.17
N HIS A 82 3.26 -9.06 -11.28
CA HIS A 82 4.40 -9.98 -11.28
C HIS A 82 5.68 -9.36 -10.70
N ALA A 83 6.58 -10.21 -10.21
CA ALA A 83 7.83 -9.77 -9.57
C ALA A 83 8.78 -9.03 -10.52
N ASP A 84 8.68 -9.28 -11.82
CA ASP A 84 9.48 -8.59 -12.85
C ASP A 84 9.18 -7.09 -12.94
N HIS A 85 8.03 -6.66 -12.39
CA HIS A 85 7.59 -5.26 -12.36
C HIS A 85 7.61 -4.67 -10.94
N ALA A 86 8.42 -5.26 -10.04
CA ALA A 86 8.56 -4.77 -8.67
C ALA A 86 9.14 -3.34 -8.61
N LEU A 87 8.90 -2.68 -7.47
CA LEU A 87 9.47 -1.35 -7.22
C LEU A 87 11.00 -1.35 -7.36
N VAL A 88 11.51 -0.37 -8.11
CA VAL A 88 12.94 -0.13 -8.25
C VAL A 88 13.43 0.75 -7.09
N SER A 89 14.45 0.30 -6.38
CA SER A 89 15.05 1.07 -5.29
C SER A 89 15.69 2.38 -5.77
N GLY A 90 15.64 3.41 -4.93
CA GLY A 90 16.22 4.73 -5.22
C GLY A 90 15.31 5.68 -6.00
N VAL A 91 14.11 5.23 -6.41
CA VAL A 91 13.08 6.11 -6.97
C VAL A 91 12.57 7.05 -5.88
N ALA A 92 12.59 8.36 -6.17
CA ALA A 92 12.05 9.36 -5.27
C ALA A 92 10.51 9.24 -5.22
N LEU A 93 9.97 9.15 -4.00
CA LEU A 93 8.53 9.11 -3.78
C LEU A 93 7.99 10.52 -3.47
N PRO A 94 6.76 10.84 -3.88
CA PRO A 94 6.09 12.07 -3.45
C PRO A 94 5.85 12.07 -1.93
N ALA A 95 5.51 13.24 -1.39
CA ALA A 95 5.13 13.34 0.02
C ALA A 95 3.92 12.44 0.32
N PRO A 96 3.91 11.66 1.41
CA PRO A 96 2.82 10.76 1.73
C PRO A 96 1.55 11.54 2.11
N GLU A 97 0.40 11.06 1.63
CA GLU A 97 -0.93 11.59 1.96
C GLU A 97 -1.85 10.45 2.44
N GLY A 98 -2.77 10.75 3.36
CA GLY A 98 -3.78 9.80 3.81
C GLY A 98 -4.82 9.50 2.74
N VAL A 99 -4.83 8.27 2.20
CA VAL A 99 -5.77 7.88 1.13
C VAL A 99 -7.18 7.57 1.65
N PHE A 100 -7.29 7.02 2.86
CA PHE A 100 -8.56 6.67 3.50
C PHE A 100 -8.74 7.47 4.79
N PRO A 101 -9.29 8.69 4.74
CA PRO A 101 -9.60 9.45 5.94
C PRO A 101 -10.66 8.71 6.77
N ARG A 102 -10.54 8.77 8.10
CA ARG A 102 -11.56 8.22 9.00
C ARG A 102 -12.86 9.02 8.83
N TYR A 103 -13.99 8.33 8.87
CA TYR A 103 -15.29 8.99 8.95
C TYR A 103 -15.36 9.84 10.23
N VAL A 104 -15.88 11.05 10.09
CA VAL A 104 -16.17 11.97 11.19
C VAL A 104 -17.68 12.17 11.20
N GLU A 105 -18.30 11.80 12.31
CA GLU A 105 -19.73 11.99 12.52
C GLU A 105 -20.04 13.49 12.54
N GLN A 106 -21.02 13.92 11.74
CA GLN A 106 -21.46 15.31 11.78
C GLN A 106 -22.28 15.50 13.05
N PRO A 107 -22.06 16.59 13.82
CA PRO A 107 -22.90 16.88 14.98
C PRO A 107 -24.36 17.00 14.52
N ASP A 108 -25.28 16.38 15.25
CA ASP A 108 -26.70 16.37 14.94
C ASP A 108 -27.20 17.80 14.70
N ALA A 109 -27.61 18.09 13.47
CA ALA A 109 -28.26 19.34 13.11
C ALA A 109 -29.72 19.29 13.57
N ASN A 110 -29.96 19.24 14.88
CA ASN A 110 -31.24 19.49 15.55
C ASN A 110 -31.02 19.61 17.08
N ILE A 111 -30.63 20.80 17.54
CA ILE A 111 -30.99 21.36 18.86
C ILE A 111 -31.55 22.76 18.59
#